data_AF-A0A135VW66-F1
#
_entry.id   AF-A0A135VW66-F1
#
_cell.length_a   1.000
_cell.length_b   1.000
_cell.length_c   1.000
_cell.angle_alpha   90.00
_cell.angle_beta   90.00
_cell.angle_gamma   90.00
#
_symmetry.space_group_name_H-M   'P 1'
#
loop_
_entity.id
_entity.type
_entity.pdbx_description
1 polymer ?
#
loop_
_entity_poly.entity_id
_entity_poly.type
_entity_poly.pdbx_seq_one_letter_code
_entity_poly.pdbx_strand_id
1 'polypeptide(L)'
;MSYQSSVRERLARRIAGEIALSDHPGQTMRIWRERFRLPQITLADFLGISPSVISDYESGRRKSPGTSTIQRFVMALLTLDERSGGQVVAAFVRLMDVSLVDLNIVLAMSDFSSPITAKEFCKRLKCTIKSGEKLLDREIFGYTLVDVERAVKELSSDAFLKLFGATTERCLIFTSVNTGRAPMIAIKSQEFKPSLVILHGISEVDRLALELSEQMRIPLAVRKAGSVETLTRELRGIEPT
;
A
#
# COMPACT_ATOMS: atom_id res chain seq x y z
N MET A 1 3.20 14.83 2.08
CA MET A 1 2.05 14.31 2.84
C MET A 1 2.51 13.16 3.74
N SER A 2 2.12 13.21 5.02
CA SER A 2 2.57 12.29 6.08
C SER A 2 1.96 10.89 5.90
N TYR A 3 2.73 9.83 6.21
CA TYR A 3 2.40 8.40 6.11
C TYR A 3 1.01 8.00 6.64
N GLN A 4 0.51 8.76 7.61
CA GLN A 4 -0.85 8.70 8.17
C GLN A 4 -1.94 8.79 7.09
N SER A 5 -1.71 9.54 6.01
CA SER A 5 -2.67 9.66 4.90
C SER A 5 -2.88 8.33 4.18
N SER A 6 -1.83 7.50 4.03
CA SER A 6 -1.92 6.22 3.31
C SER A 6 -2.72 5.17 4.07
N VAL A 7 -2.56 5.12 5.40
CA VAL A 7 -3.26 4.19 6.29
C VAL A 7 -4.74 4.56 6.39
N ARG A 8 -5.00 5.85 6.60
CA ARG A 8 -6.33 6.42 6.60
C ARG A 8 -7.08 6.10 5.31
N GLU A 9 -6.43 6.29 4.17
CA GLU A 9 -7.03 6.04 2.86
C GLU A 9 -7.35 4.55 2.64
N ARG A 10 -6.44 3.63 3.02
CA ARG A 10 -6.70 2.19 2.94
C ARG A 10 -7.88 1.78 3.81
N LEU A 11 -7.95 2.27 5.05
CA LEU A 11 -9.07 1.99 5.94
C LEU A 11 -10.37 2.60 5.39
N ALA A 12 -10.33 3.82 4.83
CA ALA A 12 -11.49 4.44 4.17
C ALA A 12 -12.01 3.58 3.02
N ARG A 13 -11.13 3.14 2.11
CA ARG A 13 -11.51 2.26 0.98
C ARG A 13 -12.09 0.94 1.47
N ARG A 14 -11.53 0.35 2.53
CA ARG A 14 -12.03 -0.89 3.12
C ARG A 14 -13.45 -0.70 3.68
N ILE A 15 -13.67 0.31 4.50
CA ILE A 15 -14.99 0.59 5.10
C ILE A 15 -16.01 0.89 4.00
N ALA A 16 -15.66 1.75 3.04
CA ALA A 16 -16.53 2.11 1.93
C ALA A 16 -16.89 0.88 1.06
N GLY A 17 -15.92 0.01 0.79
CA GLY A 17 -16.13 -1.24 0.06
C GLY A 17 -17.04 -2.22 0.81
N GLU A 18 -16.85 -2.38 2.12
CA GLU A 18 -17.75 -3.22 2.94
C GLU A 18 -19.19 -2.70 2.91
N ILE A 19 -19.40 -1.37 3.01
CA ILE A 19 -20.75 -0.80 2.94
C ILE A 19 -21.35 -0.98 1.55
N ALA A 20 -20.58 -0.71 0.49
CA ALA A 20 -21.06 -0.75 -0.89
C ALA A 20 -21.39 -2.15 -1.39
N LEU A 21 -20.68 -3.18 -0.91
CA LEU A 21 -20.86 -4.58 -1.31
C LEU A 21 -21.81 -5.36 -0.39
N SER A 22 -22.33 -4.72 0.67
CA SER A 22 -23.22 -5.37 1.62
C SER A 22 -24.65 -5.47 1.09
N ASP A 23 -25.32 -6.60 1.33
CA ASP A 23 -26.77 -6.76 1.11
C ASP A 23 -27.60 -5.83 2.02
N HIS A 24 -26.99 -5.36 3.12
CA HIS A 24 -27.60 -4.46 4.11
C HIS A 24 -26.69 -3.26 4.43
N PRO A 25 -26.49 -2.32 3.48
CA PRO A 25 -25.53 -1.22 3.62
C PRO A 25 -25.78 -0.36 4.86
N GLY A 26 -27.04 -0.08 5.19
CA GLY A 26 -27.42 0.70 6.37
C GLY A 26 -27.02 0.04 7.69
N GLN A 27 -27.20 -1.28 7.81
CA GLN A 27 -26.75 -2.04 8.98
C GLN A 27 -25.22 -2.08 9.05
N THR A 28 -24.55 -2.20 7.91
CA THR A 28 -23.09 -2.15 7.84
C THR A 28 -22.55 -0.78 8.25
N MET A 29 -23.20 0.32 7.87
CA MET A 29 -22.91 1.66 8.38
C MET A 29 -23.03 1.70 9.91
N ARG A 30 -24.11 1.14 10.48
CA ARG A 30 -24.31 1.07 11.94
C ARG A 30 -23.16 0.35 12.64
N ILE A 31 -22.77 -0.83 12.15
CA ILE A 31 -21.67 -1.62 12.69
C ILE A 31 -20.38 -0.79 12.71
N TRP A 32 -20.08 -0.11 11.60
CA TRP A 32 -18.89 0.73 11.51
C TRP A 32 -18.95 1.94 12.46
N ARG A 33 -20.09 2.63 12.55
CA ARG A 33 -20.27 3.72 13.52
C ARG A 33 -20.06 3.24 14.96
N GLU A 34 -20.62 2.09 15.33
CA GLU A 34 -20.51 1.50 16.67
C GLU A 34 -19.08 1.04 16.98
N ARG A 35 -18.36 0.47 16.00
CA ARG A 35 -16.92 0.14 16.12
C ARG A 35 -16.06 1.38 16.38
N PHE A 36 -16.40 2.48 15.74
CA PHE A 36 -15.80 3.80 16.00
C PHE A 36 -16.29 4.45 17.30
N ARG A 37 -17.23 3.81 18.01
CA ARG A 37 -17.83 4.28 19.26
C ARG A 37 -18.45 5.67 19.13
N LEU A 38 -18.96 6.00 17.94
CA LEU A 38 -19.54 7.31 17.66
C LEU A 38 -21.06 7.30 17.88
N PRO A 39 -21.61 8.20 18.71
CA PRO A 39 -23.05 8.41 18.81
C PRO A 39 -23.61 8.93 17.48
N GLN A 40 -24.87 8.57 17.14
CA GLN A 40 -25.55 9.08 15.95
C GLN A 40 -25.60 10.62 15.94
N ILE A 41 -25.84 11.23 17.11
CA ILE A 41 -25.92 12.70 17.24
C ILE A 41 -24.60 13.39 16.90
N THR A 42 -23.47 12.85 17.38
CA THR A 42 -22.13 13.38 17.10
C THR A 42 -21.78 13.29 15.63
N LEU A 43 -22.12 12.15 15.00
CA LEU A 43 -21.85 11.95 13.58
C LEU A 43 -22.74 12.85 12.70
N ALA A 44 -24.01 12.99 13.06
CA ALA A 44 -24.96 13.83 12.35
C ALA A 44 -24.60 15.32 12.45
N ASP A 45 -24.21 15.78 13.64
CA ASP A 45 -23.73 17.14 13.88
C ASP A 45 -22.49 17.45 13.02
N PHE A 46 -21.49 16.57 13.03
CA PHE A 46 -20.29 16.73 12.19
C PHE A 46 -20.62 16.76 10.69
N LEU A 47 -21.62 16.00 10.26
CA LEU A 47 -22.06 15.95 8.87
C LEU A 47 -23.01 17.10 8.49
N GLY A 48 -23.46 17.92 9.44
CA GLY A 48 -24.43 18.99 9.20
C GLY A 48 -25.80 18.46 8.77
N ILE A 49 -26.24 17.33 9.31
CA ILE A 49 -27.54 16.69 9.01
C ILE A 49 -28.30 16.35 10.29
N SER A 50 -29.60 16.09 10.18
CA SER A 50 -30.40 15.63 11.33
C SER A 50 -29.99 14.20 11.76
N PRO A 51 -29.93 13.89 13.07
CA PRO A 51 -29.73 12.53 13.58
C PRO A 51 -30.71 11.49 13.02
N SER A 52 -31.93 11.93 12.68
CA SER A 52 -32.94 11.07 12.04
C SER A 52 -32.47 10.50 10.70
N VAL A 53 -31.64 11.24 9.95
CA VAL A 53 -31.12 10.78 8.65
C VAL A 53 -30.17 9.61 8.84
N ILE A 54 -29.29 9.66 9.84
CA ILE A 54 -28.42 8.53 10.19
C ILE A 54 -29.26 7.34 10.66
N SER A 55 -30.23 7.58 11.55
CA SER A 55 -31.13 6.52 12.01
C SER A 55 -31.91 5.86 10.88
N ASP A 56 -32.35 6.62 9.87
CA ASP A 56 -33.12 6.09 8.74
C ASP A 56 -32.31 5.15 7.86
N TYR A 57 -31.01 5.45 7.65
CA TYR A 57 -30.11 4.52 6.97
C TYR A 57 -29.87 3.29 7.83
N GLU A 58 -29.51 3.48 9.10
CA GLU A 58 -29.15 2.37 10.00
C GLU A 58 -30.30 1.42 10.30
N SER A 59 -31.55 1.90 10.27
CA SER A 59 -32.74 1.08 10.45
C SER A 59 -33.25 0.44 9.16
N GLY A 60 -32.60 0.71 8.02
CA GLY A 60 -33.05 0.24 6.71
C GLY A 60 -34.32 0.91 6.17
N ARG A 61 -34.80 2.01 6.80
CA ARG A 61 -35.89 2.83 6.23
C ARG A 61 -35.46 3.43 4.89
N ARG A 62 -34.18 3.76 4.75
CA ARG A 62 -33.52 4.07 3.47
C ARG A 62 -32.72 2.87 3.01
N LYS A 63 -33.10 2.31 1.86
CA LYS A 63 -32.58 1.02 1.37
C LYS A 63 -31.10 1.04 1.00
N SER A 64 -30.59 2.14 0.43
CA SER A 64 -29.19 2.21 0.01
C SER A 64 -28.64 3.65 0.08
N PRO A 65 -27.50 3.90 0.75
CA PRO A 65 -26.80 5.17 0.68
C PRO A 65 -26.12 5.33 -0.68
N GLY A 66 -26.14 6.54 -1.25
CA GLY A 66 -25.37 6.85 -2.46
C GLY A 66 -23.88 6.93 -2.18
N THR A 67 -23.04 6.84 -3.22
CA THR A 67 -21.56 6.88 -3.11
C THR A 67 -21.06 8.11 -2.36
N SER A 68 -21.64 9.29 -2.62
CA SER A 68 -21.32 10.53 -1.90
C SER A 68 -21.68 10.48 -0.41
N THR A 69 -22.75 9.77 -0.05
CA THR A 69 -23.18 9.57 1.34
C THR A 69 -22.21 8.63 2.06
N ILE A 70 -21.83 7.53 1.40
CA ILE A 70 -20.83 6.59 1.93
C ILE A 70 -19.49 7.31 2.15
N GLN A 71 -19.02 8.07 1.16
CA GLN A 71 -17.75 8.81 1.28
C GLN A 71 -17.79 9.80 2.45
N ARG A 72 -18.83 10.63 2.55
CA ARG A 72 -18.99 11.59 3.67
C ARG A 72 -19.03 10.89 5.02
N PHE A 73 -19.79 9.80 5.12
CA PHE A 73 -19.90 9.00 6.33
C PHE A 73 -18.54 8.44 6.77
N VAL A 74 -17.82 7.76 5.87
CA VAL A 74 -16.51 7.16 6.17
C VAL A 74 -15.49 8.22 6.55
N MET A 75 -15.43 9.33 5.81
CA MET A 75 -14.50 10.41 6.12
C MET A 75 -14.82 11.08 7.46
N ALA A 76 -16.10 11.17 7.83
CA ALA A 76 -16.52 11.68 9.13
C ALA A 76 -16.09 10.74 10.26
N LEU A 77 -16.28 9.42 10.13
CA LEU A 77 -15.82 8.44 11.14
C LEU A 77 -14.31 8.60 11.42
N LEU A 78 -13.51 8.64 10.35
CA LEU A 78 -12.05 8.75 10.46
C LEU A 78 -11.61 10.08 11.07
N THR A 79 -12.24 11.18 10.65
CA THR A 79 -11.90 12.52 11.16
C THR A 79 -12.28 12.67 12.63
N LEU A 80 -13.41 12.12 13.06
CA LEU A 80 -13.85 12.16 14.45
C LEU A 80 -12.98 11.29 15.36
N ASP A 81 -12.53 10.13 14.89
CA ASP A 81 -11.56 9.31 15.63
C ASP A 81 -10.21 10.02 15.78
N GLU A 82 -9.68 10.60 14.70
CA GLU A 82 -8.43 11.38 14.74
C GLU A 82 -8.51 12.54 15.76
N ARG A 83 -9.63 13.27 15.79
CA ARG A 83 -9.87 14.33 16.78
C ARG A 83 -9.90 13.81 18.22
N SER A 84 -10.26 12.54 18.39
CA SER A 84 -10.38 11.87 19.69
C SER A 84 -9.11 11.06 20.06
N GLY A 85 -7.99 11.30 19.38
CA GLY A 85 -6.71 10.65 19.64
C GLY A 85 -6.41 9.42 18.76
N GLY A 86 -7.25 9.11 17.77
CA GLY A 86 -6.97 8.13 16.71
C GLY A 86 -6.92 6.68 17.18
N GLN A 87 -7.55 6.35 18.31
CA GLN A 87 -7.40 5.05 18.95
C GLN A 87 -8.00 3.91 18.13
N VAL A 88 -9.15 4.15 17.47
CA VAL A 88 -9.82 3.12 16.67
C VAL A 88 -9.05 2.88 15.39
N VAL A 89 -8.61 3.93 14.70
CA VAL A 89 -7.71 3.80 13.55
C VAL A 89 -6.43 3.07 13.97
N ALA A 90 -5.79 3.45 15.07
CA ALA A 90 -4.57 2.78 15.54
C ALA A 90 -4.82 1.31 15.94
N ALA A 91 -5.96 0.97 16.52
CA ALA A 91 -6.33 -0.40 16.85
C ALA A 91 -6.62 -1.25 15.60
N PHE A 92 -7.33 -0.68 14.62
CA PHE A 92 -7.51 -1.32 13.32
C PHE A 92 -6.18 -1.49 12.60
N VAL A 93 -5.29 -0.50 12.68
CA VAL A 93 -3.92 -0.63 12.18
C VAL A 93 -3.21 -1.77 12.87
N ARG A 94 -3.27 -1.91 14.19
CA ARG A 94 -2.65 -3.04 14.91
C ARG A 94 -3.26 -4.41 14.58
N LEU A 95 -4.58 -4.49 14.42
CA LEU A 95 -5.28 -5.72 14.03
C LEU A 95 -5.04 -6.07 12.56
N MET A 96 -4.94 -5.05 11.71
CA MET A 96 -4.44 -5.14 10.35
C MET A 96 -2.91 -5.29 10.33
N ASP A 97 -2.15 -5.02 11.40
CA ASP A 97 -0.68 -5.12 11.44
C ASP A 97 -0.22 -6.55 11.63
N VAL A 98 -1.10 -7.47 12.06
CA VAL A 98 -0.85 -8.91 11.82
C VAL A 98 -0.81 -9.19 10.30
N SER A 99 -1.37 -8.28 9.48
CA SER A 99 -1.38 -8.29 8.02
C SER A 99 -0.54 -7.19 7.34
N LEU A 100 0.14 -6.30 8.07
CA LEU A 100 1.04 -5.29 7.49
C LEU A 100 2.46 -5.69 7.85
N VAL A 101 3.30 -5.83 6.82
CA VAL A 101 4.74 -5.97 6.98
C VAL A 101 5.21 -4.84 7.89
N ASP A 102 5.96 -5.19 8.94
CA ASP A 102 6.47 -4.27 9.97
C ASP A 102 6.84 -2.91 9.35
N LEU A 103 6.42 -1.79 9.96
CA LEU A 103 6.68 -0.42 9.45
C LEU A 103 8.18 -0.16 9.26
N ASN A 104 8.99 -0.93 9.97
CA ASN A 104 10.43 -0.97 9.92
C ASN A 104 11.01 -1.66 8.68
N ILE A 105 10.22 -2.46 7.97
CA ILE A 105 10.57 -3.24 6.79
C ILE A 105 10.03 -2.59 5.52
N VAL A 106 8.76 -2.16 5.49
CA VAL A 106 8.18 -1.45 4.34
C VAL A 106 8.24 0.07 4.56
N LEU A 107 9.22 0.68 3.92
CA LEU A 107 9.56 2.10 4.06
C LEU A 107 8.60 3.00 3.26
N ALA A 108 8.09 2.50 2.14
CA ALA A 108 7.07 3.16 1.33
C ALA A 108 6.35 2.14 0.44
N MET A 109 5.07 2.36 0.16
CA MET A 109 4.31 1.56 -0.78
C MET A 109 3.24 2.45 -1.43
N SER A 110 3.05 2.33 -2.74
CA SER A 110 1.96 2.98 -3.45
C SER A 110 1.50 2.13 -4.62
N ASP A 111 0.18 2.09 -4.82
CA ASP A 111 -0.45 1.63 -6.05
C ASP A 111 -0.65 2.81 -7.00
N PHE A 112 -0.61 2.54 -8.29
CA PHE A 112 -0.81 3.52 -9.35
C PHE A 112 -2.24 3.44 -9.90
N SER A 113 -2.82 4.58 -10.26
CA SER A 113 -4.15 4.65 -10.90
C SER A 113 -4.13 4.20 -12.36
N SER A 114 -2.98 4.32 -13.02
CA SER A 114 -2.70 3.85 -14.38
C SER A 114 -1.30 3.23 -14.41
N PRO A 115 -1.07 2.21 -15.24
CA PRO A 115 0.24 1.56 -15.30
C PRO A 115 1.31 2.51 -15.85
N ILE A 116 2.56 2.28 -15.43
CA ILE A 116 3.76 2.90 -16.00
C ILE A 116 4.68 1.78 -16.47
N THR A 117 5.41 1.96 -17.56
CA THR A 117 6.36 0.93 -17.99
C THR A 117 7.58 0.88 -17.07
N ALA A 118 8.16 -0.30 -16.88
CA ALA A 118 9.39 -0.47 -16.11
C ALA A 118 10.52 0.43 -16.65
N LYS A 119 10.58 0.62 -17.97
CA LYS A 119 11.51 1.55 -18.65
C LYS A 119 11.36 2.99 -18.16
N GLU A 120 10.14 3.52 -18.19
CA GLU A 120 9.86 4.90 -17.77
C GLU A 120 10.07 5.06 -16.25
N PHE A 121 9.66 4.07 -15.46
CA PHE A 121 9.89 4.08 -14.01
C PHE A 121 11.37 4.13 -13.66
N CYS A 122 12.19 3.27 -14.29
CA CYS A 122 13.65 3.28 -14.12
C CYS A 122 14.26 4.61 -14.57
N LYS A 123 13.77 5.21 -15.65
CA LYS A 123 14.25 6.51 -16.15
C LYS A 123 13.97 7.62 -15.15
N ARG A 124 12.76 7.70 -14.58
CA ARG A 124 12.38 8.70 -13.56
C ARG A 124 13.25 8.59 -12.30
N LEU A 125 13.58 7.36 -11.90
CA LEU A 125 14.46 7.07 -10.75
C LEU A 125 15.95 7.08 -11.07
N LYS A 126 16.34 7.40 -12.32
CA LYS A 126 17.74 7.43 -12.79
C LYS A 126 18.47 6.12 -12.54
N CYS A 127 17.79 5.00 -12.74
CA CYS A 127 18.34 3.67 -12.55
C CYS A 127 19.23 3.25 -13.72
N THR A 128 20.25 2.47 -13.42
CA THR A 128 21.06 1.74 -14.40
C THR A 128 20.55 0.31 -14.51
N ILE A 129 20.13 -0.10 -15.69
CA ILE A 129 19.67 -1.47 -15.94
C ILE A 129 20.86 -2.42 -15.90
N LYS A 130 20.69 -3.58 -15.24
CA LYS A 130 21.73 -4.60 -15.07
C LYS A 130 21.37 -5.92 -15.75
N SER A 131 20.09 -6.24 -15.87
CA SER A 131 19.60 -7.40 -16.64
C SER A 131 18.16 -7.18 -17.11
N GLY A 132 17.72 -8.01 -18.07
CA GLY A 132 16.32 -8.03 -18.51
C GLY A 132 15.88 -6.82 -19.33
N GLU A 133 16.77 -6.17 -20.08
CA GLU A 133 16.48 -4.97 -20.88
C GLU A 133 15.29 -5.17 -21.85
N LYS A 134 15.18 -6.37 -22.45
CA LYS A 134 14.06 -6.76 -23.35
C LYS A 134 12.70 -6.87 -22.65
N LEU A 135 12.66 -6.77 -21.33
CA LEU A 135 11.45 -6.91 -20.51
C LEU A 135 11.00 -5.56 -19.93
N LEU A 136 11.67 -4.45 -20.27
CA LEU A 136 11.39 -3.13 -19.70
C LEU A 136 10.10 -2.48 -20.21
N ASP A 137 9.50 -3.00 -21.29
CA ASP A 137 8.19 -2.54 -21.77
C ASP A 137 7.03 -3.09 -20.93
N ARG A 138 7.30 -3.98 -19.96
CA ARG A 138 6.30 -4.45 -19.00
C ARG A 138 5.74 -3.31 -18.16
N GLU A 139 4.46 -3.39 -17.89
CA GLU A 139 3.76 -2.47 -17.01
C GLU A 139 4.01 -2.80 -15.53
N ILE A 140 4.05 -1.76 -14.73
CA ILE A 140 4.02 -1.82 -13.28
C ILE A 140 2.83 -0.99 -12.77
N PHE A 141 2.13 -1.52 -11.78
CA PHE A 141 0.93 -0.95 -11.17
C PHE A 141 1.19 -0.39 -9.78
N GLY A 142 2.45 -0.35 -9.35
CA GLY A 142 2.84 0.22 -8.07
C GLY A 142 4.29 -0.08 -7.72
N TYR A 143 4.66 0.28 -6.49
CA TYR A 143 5.96 -0.06 -5.92
C TYR A 143 5.88 -0.37 -4.43
N THR A 144 6.88 -1.10 -3.95
CA THR A 144 7.18 -1.28 -2.54
C THR A 144 8.66 -1.04 -2.30
N LEU A 145 8.97 -0.09 -1.41
CA LEU A 145 10.32 0.21 -0.92
C LEU A 145 10.55 -0.56 0.39
N VAL A 146 11.58 -1.38 0.43
CA VAL A 146 11.82 -2.40 1.45
C VAL A 146 13.21 -2.26 2.03
N ASP A 147 13.35 -2.37 3.36
CA ASP A 147 14.63 -2.65 4.00
C ASP A 147 14.91 -4.16 3.91
N VAL A 148 15.91 -4.54 3.10
CA VAL A 148 16.17 -5.97 2.85
C VAL A 148 16.76 -6.70 4.05
N GLU A 149 17.53 -5.99 4.88
CA GLU A 149 18.19 -6.60 6.02
C GLU A 149 17.15 -7.07 7.04
N ARG A 150 16.17 -6.21 7.32
CA ARG A 150 15.05 -6.56 8.19
C ARG A 150 14.10 -7.55 7.52
N ALA A 151 13.78 -7.34 6.24
CA ALA A 151 12.88 -8.23 5.51
C ALA A 151 13.33 -9.70 5.56
N VAL A 152 14.61 -9.97 5.33
CA VAL A 152 15.13 -11.35 5.31
C VAL A 152 15.27 -11.95 6.70
N LYS A 153 15.49 -11.13 7.74
CA LYS A 153 15.61 -11.59 9.12
C LYS A 153 14.26 -11.87 9.79
N GLU A 154 13.25 -11.07 9.46
CA GLU A 154 12.01 -10.98 10.23
C GLU A 154 10.78 -11.55 9.51
N LEU A 155 10.79 -11.59 8.16
CA LEU A 155 9.62 -12.06 7.42
C LEU A 155 9.63 -13.58 7.19
N SER A 156 8.50 -14.21 7.50
CA SER A 156 8.15 -15.51 6.93
C SER A 156 7.82 -15.40 5.44
N SER A 157 7.77 -16.53 4.74
CA SER A 157 7.35 -16.56 3.32
C SER A 157 5.98 -15.90 3.10
N ASP A 158 4.99 -16.20 3.95
CA ASP A 158 3.65 -15.59 3.86
C ASP A 158 3.69 -14.07 4.11
N ALA A 159 4.57 -13.62 5.00
CA ALA A 159 4.74 -12.19 5.27
C ALA A 159 5.46 -11.48 4.12
N PHE A 160 6.34 -12.17 3.39
CA PHE A 160 6.98 -11.64 2.20
C PHE A 160 5.98 -11.41 1.06
N LEU A 161 4.96 -12.27 0.91
CA LEU A 161 3.90 -12.10 -0.09
C LEU A 161 3.19 -10.74 0.05
N LYS A 162 3.11 -10.20 1.26
CA LYS A 162 2.51 -8.88 1.51
C LYS A 162 3.30 -7.73 0.87
N LEU A 163 4.57 -7.92 0.51
CA LEU A 163 5.36 -6.94 -0.24
C LEU A 163 4.78 -6.67 -1.64
N PHE A 164 3.97 -7.58 -2.17
CA PHE A 164 3.26 -7.39 -3.43
C PHE A 164 2.00 -6.51 -3.30
N GLY A 165 1.58 -6.11 -2.10
CA GLY A 165 0.40 -5.26 -1.91
C GLY A 165 -0.84 -5.79 -2.63
N ALA A 166 -1.49 -4.97 -3.47
CA ALA A 166 -2.71 -5.35 -4.19
C ALA A 166 -2.45 -6.16 -5.47
N THR A 167 -1.23 -6.12 -6.03
CA THR A 167 -0.89 -6.78 -7.30
C THR A 167 0.58 -7.15 -7.35
N THR A 168 0.86 -8.34 -7.87
CA THR A 168 2.23 -8.83 -8.09
C THR A 168 2.94 -8.07 -9.21
N GLU A 169 2.19 -7.41 -10.10
CA GLU A 169 2.72 -6.63 -11.22
C GLU A 169 3.21 -5.26 -10.77
N ARG A 170 4.22 -5.25 -9.90
CA ARG A 170 4.79 -4.03 -9.32
C ARG A 170 6.31 -4.07 -9.25
N CYS A 171 6.90 -2.94 -8.88
CA CYS A 171 8.32 -2.84 -8.59
C CYS A 171 8.62 -3.11 -7.11
N LEU A 172 9.59 -3.99 -6.81
CA LEU A 172 10.18 -4.10 -5.48
C LEU A 172 11.53 -3.37 -5.47
N ILE A 173 11.68 -2.40 -4.57
CA ILE A 173 12.91 -1.62 -4.41
C ILE A 173 13.51 -1.98 -3.05
N PHE A 174 14.73 -2.50 -3.06
CA PHE A 174 15.41 -2.91 -1.83
C PHE A 174 16.48 -1.89 -1.46
N THR A 175 16.44 -1.43 -0.21
CA THR A 175 17.46 -0.62 0.48
C THR A 175 18.28 -1.51 1.42
N SER A 176 19.33 -0.95 2.02
CA SER A 176 20.25 -1.69 2.89
C SER A 176 20.83 -2.93 2.18
N VAL A 177 20.97 -2.86 0.86
CA VAL A 177 21.46 -3.95 0.01
C VAL A 177 22.98 -3.91 0.00
N ASN A 178 23.60 -5.07 0.19
CA ASN A 178 25.05 -5.21 0.02
C ASN A 178 25.41 -5.60 -1.42
N THR A 179 24.91 -6.77 -1.90
CA THR A 179 25.27 -7.31 -3.23
C THR A 179 24.08 -7.68 -4.12
N GLY A 180 22.86 -7.67 -3.58
CA GLY A 180 21.65 -8.11 -4.30
C GLY A 180 21.34 -9.61 -4.20
N ARG A 181 22.23 -10.44 -3.64
CA ARG A 181 21.97 -11.89 -3.45
C ARG A 181 20.72 -12.15 -2.60
N ALA A 182 20.69 -11.60 -1.39
CA ALA A 182 19.62 -11.82 -0.43
C ALA A 182 18.21 -11.51 -0.98
N PRO A 183 17.95 -10.33 -1.59
CA PRO A 183 16.62 -10.05 -2.14
C PRO A 183 16.26 -10.99 -3.29
N MET A 184 17.21 -11.34 -4.16
CA MET A 184 16.93 -12.21 -5.31
C MET A 184 16.68 -13.67 -4.90
N ILE A 185 17.36 -14.17 -3.87
CA ILE A 185 17.09 -15.49 -3.28
C ILE A 185 15.72 -15.49 -2.60
N ALA A 186 15.40 -14.44 -1.84
CA ALA A 186 14.09 -14.30 -1.21
C ALA A 186 12.97 -14.31 -2.26
N ILE A 187 13.09 -13.52 -3.33
CA ILE A 187 12.14 -13.53 -4.46
C ILE A 187 12.08 -14.91 -5.11
N LYS A 188 13.21 -15.61 -5.29
CA LYS A 188 13.24 -16.94 -5.91
C LYS A 188 12.37 -17.95 -5.16
N SER A 189 12.34 -17.89 -3.83
CA SER A 189 11.54 -18.76 -2.96
C SER A 189 10.02 -18.55 -3.03
N GLN A 190 9.57 -17.41 -3.58
CA GLN A 190 8.15 -17.08 -3.67
C GLN A 190 7.48 -17.71 -4.88
N GLU A 191 6.18 -17.96 -4.82
CA GLU A 191 5.42 -18.41 -6.00
C GLU A 191 5.32 -17.30 -7.05
N PHE A 192 4.98 -16.08 -6.62
CA PHE A 192 4.81 -14.92 -7.49
C PHE A 192 6.09 -14.08 -7.63
N LYS A 193 6.28 -13.46 -8.80
CA LYS A 193 7.45 -12.65 -9.14
C LYS A 193 7.06 -11.21 -9.43
N PRO A 194 7.85 -10.21 -8.99
CA PRO A 194 7.59 -8.82 -9.32
C PRO A 194 7.89 -8.54 -10.80
N SER A 195 7.28 -7.48 -11.34
CA SER A 195 7.53 -7.02 -12.71
C SER A 195 8.90 -6.35 -12.87
N LEU A 196 9.47 -5.82 -11.78
CA LEU A 196 10.75 -5.12 -11.77
C LEU A 196 11.39 -5.18 -10.37
N VAL A 197 12.71 -5.34 -10.30
CA VAL A 197 13.48 -5.19 -9.05
C VAL A 197 14.49 -4.06 -9.20
N ILE A 198 14.56 -3.19 -8.19
CA ILE A 198 15.55 -2.12 -8.10
C ILE A 198 16.37 -2.31 -6.82
N LEU A 199 17.69 -2.35 -6.94
CA LEU A 199 18.61 -2.36 -5.81
C LEU A 199 19.14 -0.94 -5.58
N HIS A 200 18.95 -0.43 -4.37
CA HIS A 200 19.38 0.90 -4.00
C HIS A 200 20.73 0.86 -3.26
N GLY A 201 21.67 1.70 -3.69
CA GLY A 201 22.87 2.01 -2.91
C GLY A 201 24.09 1.14 -3.18
N ILE A 202 24.00 0.22 -4.14
CA ILE A 202 25.11 -0.66 -4.49
C ILE A 202 25.85 -0.18 -5.74
N SER A 203 27.16 -0.39 -5.76
CA SER A 203 28.02 -0.13 -6.93
C SER A 203 27.98 -1.31 -7.91
N GLU A 204 28.07 -2.53 -7.38
CA GLU A 204 28.13 -3.77 -8.15
C GLU A 204 27.06 -4.76 -7.69
N VAL A 205 26.53 -5.51 -8.65
CA VAL A 205 25.54 -6.56 -8.42
C VAL A 205 26.26 -7.89 -8.49
N ASP A 206 25.97 -8.76 -7.53
CA ASP A 206 26.50 -10.10 -7.52
C ASP A 206 26.09 -10.90 -8.77
N ARG A 207 27.01 -11.69 -9.30
CA ARG A 207 26.75 -12.56 -10.44
C ARG A 207 25.53 -13.48 -10.23
N LEU A 208 25.37 -14.07 -9.04
CA LEU A 208 24.22 -14.92 -8.74
C LEU A 208 22.90 -14.13 -8.80
N ALA A 209 22.90 -12.87 -8.36
CA ALA A 209 21.71 -12.03 -8.43
C ALA A 209 21.31 -11.73 -9.88
N LEU A 210 22.29 -11.52 -10.77
CA LEU A 210 22.05 -11.37 -12.22
C LEU A 210 21.48 -12.65 -12.84
N GLU A 211 22.10 -13.80 -12.58
CA GLU A 211 21.67 -15.11 -13.07
C GLU A 211 20.24 -15.45 -12.62
N LEU A 212 19.93 -15.22 -11.33
CA LEU A 212 18.59 -15.40 -10.78
C LEU A 212 17.57 -14.47 -11.44
N SER A 213 17.95 -13.23 -11.73
CA SER A 213 17.11 -12.27 -12.43
C SER A 213 16.73 -12.75 -13.84
N GLU A 214 17.71 -13.24 -14.59
CA GLU A 214 17.51 -13.76 -15.94
C GLU A 214 16.66 -15.03 -15.91
N GLN A 215 16.96 -15.96 -15.01
CA GLN A 215 16.21 -17.21 -14.85
C GLN A 215 14.74 -16.94 -14.50
N MET A 216 14.48 -15.98 -13.61
CA MET A 216 13.11 -15.59 -13.23
C MET A 216 12.44 -14.67 -14.24
N ARG A 217 13.17 -14.22 -15.28
CA ARG A 217 12.72 -13.23 -16.26
C ARG A 217 12.19 -11.97 -15.59
N ILE A 218 12.96 -11.42 -14.65
CA ILE A 218 12.69 -10.16 -13.97
C ILE A 218 13.78 -9.17 -14.42
N PRO A 219 13.44 -7.95 -14.89
CA PRO A 219 14.42 -6.90 -15.06
C PRO A 219 15.01 -6.49 -13.71
N LEU A 220 16.33 -6.35 -13.65
CA LEU A 220 17.04 -5.85 -12.47
C LEU A 220 17.72 -4.54 -12.82
N ALA A 221 17.50 -3.54 -11.99
CA ALA A 221 18.15 -2.25 -12.11
C ALA A 221 18.78 -1.82 -10.78
N VAL A 222 19.69 -0.86 -10.86
CA VAL A 222 20.38 -0.27 -9.71
C VAL A 222 20.15 1.22 -9.68
N ARG A 223 19.77 1.75 -8.52
CA ARG A 223 19.73 3.19 -8.25
C ARG A 223 20.94 3.55 -7.40
N LYS A 224 21.73 4.54 -7.85
CA LYS A 224 22.96 4.99 -7.16
C LYS A 224 22.69 5.38 -5.70
N ALA A 225 23.72 5.28 -4.87
CA ALA A 225 23.65 5.64 -3.45
C ALA A 225 23.17 7.09 -3.24
N GLY A 226 22.24 7.23 -2.31
CA GLY A 226 21.68 8.49 -1.83
C GLY A 226 20.85 8.21 -0.58
N SER A 227 20.27 9.24 0.04
CA SER A 227 19.45 9.00 1.24
C SER A 227 18.14 8.29 0.89
N VAL A 228 17.69 7.41 1.79
CA VAL A 228 16.42 6.69 1.67
C VAL A 228 15.25 7.67 1.66
N GLU A 229 15.35 8.78 2.40
CA GLU A 229 14.36 9.86 2.44
C GLU A 229 14.21 10.52 1.08
N THR A 230 15.32 10.73 0.36
CA THR A 230 15.30 11.31 -0.99
C THR A 230 14.62 10.35 -1.96
N LEU A 231 15.01 9.07 -1.93
CA LEU A 231 14.37 8.03 -2.74
C LEU A 231 12.86 7.95 -2.47
N THR A 232 12.47 7.98 -1.19
CA THR A 232 11.06 7.96 -0.79
C THR A 232 10.30 9.16 -1.32
N ARG A 233 10.91 10.36 -1.32
CA ARG A 233 10.29 11.57 -1.87
C ARG A 233 10.14 11.48 -3.40
N GLU A 234 11.17 11.02 -4.10
CA GLU A 234 11.14 10.83 -5.55
C GLU A 234 10.05 9.82 -5.94
N LEU A 235 9.97 8.68 -5.25
CA LEU A 235 8.95 7.65 -5.46
C LEU A 235 7.52 8.17 -5.25
N ARG A 236 7.30 9.00 -4.22
CA ARG A 236 5.99 9.62 -3.97
C ARG A 236 5.61 10.68 -5.01
N GLY A 237 6.57 11.23 -5.74
CA GLY A 237 6.33 12.16 -6.84
C GLY A 237 6.02 11.46 -8.17
N ILE A 238 6.12 10.13 -8.24
CA ILE A 238 5.75 9.37 -9.43
C ILE A 238 4.24 9.14 -9.40
N GLU A 239 3.50 10.11 -9.93
CA GLU A 239 2.13 9.88 -10.38
C GLU A 239 2.15 9.46 -11.86
N PRO A 240 1.37 8.45 -12.25
CA PRO A 240 1.20 8.11 -13.65
C PRO A 240 0.37 9.22 -14.30
N THR A 241 0.91 9.80 -15.38
CA THR A 241 0.22 10.75 -16.26
C THR A 241 -0.74 10.05 -17.19
#